data_AF-A0A3A6HDV2-F1
#
_entry.id   AF-A0A3A6HDV2-F1
#
_cell.length_a   1.000
_cell.length_b   1.000
_cell.length_c   1.000
_cell.angle_alpha   90.00
_cell.angle_beta   90.00
_cell.angle_gamma   90.00
#
_symmetry.space_group_name_H-M   'P 1'
#
loop_
_entity.id
_entity.type
_entity.pdbx_description
1 polymer ?
#
loop_
_entity_poly.entity_id
_entity_poly.type
_entity_poly.pdbx_seq_one_letter_code
_entity_poly.pdbx_strand_id
1 'polypeptide(L)'
;MPIRIWNEYRKWHRNWDDLCSHCGLCCYSRSVSQGREVNIDFSSPCEFLDEETKLCRVFEDRFRQCSTCQKVNLFRALFHPSLPTSCAYARTFRLWRKN
;
A
#
# COMPACT_ATOMS: atom_id res chain seq x y z
N MET A 1 -0.70 -2.37 -22.06
CA MET A 1 -0.11 -2.63 -20.72
C MET A 1 0.94 -3.72 -20.89
N PRO A 2 2.17 -3.60 -20.35
CA PRO A 2 3.23 -4.59 -20.55
C PRO A 2 2.77 -5.99 -20.11
N ILE A 3 3.04 -7.02 -20.92
CA ILE A 3 2.62 -8.42 -20.68
C ILE A 3 2.98 -8.89 -19.26
N ARG A 4 4.16 -8.48 -18.76
CA ARG A 4 4.64 -8.83 -17.42
C ARG A 4 3.73 -8.31 -16.30
N ILE A 5 3.23 -7.07 -16.41
CA ILE A 5 2.35 -6.46 -15.38
C ILE A 5 1.00 -7.19 -15.34
N TRP A 6 0.50 -7.58 -16.51
CA TRP A 6 -0.77 -8.30 -16.62
C TRP A 6 -0.67 -9.73 -16.07
N ASN A 7 0.44 -10.43 -16.33
CA ASN A 7 0.70 -11.75 -15.73
C ASN A 7 0.79 -11.68 -14.20
N GLU A 8 1.52 -10.71 -13.65
CA GLU A 8 1.59 -10.50 -12.20
C GLU A 8 0.22 -10.16 -11.62
N TYR A 9 -0.55 -9.27 -12.28
CA TYR A 9 -1.89 -8.94 -11.83
C TYR A 9 -2.81 -10.17 -11.82
N ARG A 10 -2.81 -10.99 -12.88
CA ARG A 10 -3.62 -12.20 -12.96
C ARG A 10 -3.27 -13.21 -11.86
N LYS A 11 -2.00 -13.30 -11.47
CA LYS A 11 -1.54 -14.13 -10.35
C LYS A 11 -2.14 -13.69 -9.01
N TRP A 12 -2.14 -12.39 -8.73
CA TRP A 12 -2.57 -11.84 -7.43
C TRP A 12 -4.03 -11.42 -7.38
N HIS A 13 -4.73 -11.28 -8.51
CA HIS A 13 -6.08 -10.71 -8.55
C HIS A 13 -7.08 -11.40 -7.59
N ARG A 14 -7.02 -12.73 -7.46
CA ARG A 14 -7.91 -13.49 -6.57
C ARG A 14 -7.55 -13.32 -5.09
N ASN A 15 -6.27 -13.23 -4.80
CA ASN A 15 -5.72 -13.12 -3.45
C ASN A 15 -4.95 -11.80 -3.29
N TRP A 16 -5.63 -10.70 -3.60
CA TRP A 16 -4.95 -9.41 -3.71
C TRP A 16 -4.34 -8.96 -2.40
N ASP A 17 -5.01 -9.26 -1.29
CA ASP A 17 -4.57 -8.88 0.04
C ASP A 17 -3.36 -9.69 0.51
N ASP A 18 -3.16 -10.94 0.04
CA ASP A 18 -1.97 -11.77 0.32
C ASP A 18 -0.68 -11.13 -0.23
N LEU A 19 -0.78 -10.22 -1.20
CA LEU A 19 0.37 -9.46 -1.69
C LEU A 19 0.86 -8.45 -0.65
N CYS A 20 0.00 -8.05 0.29
CA CYS A 20 0.37 -7.12 1.36
C CYS A 20 1.44 -7.77 2.25
N SER A 21 2.54 -7.05 2.51
CA SER A 21 3.58 -7.52 3.45
C SER A 21 3.30 -7.09 4.90
N HIS A 22 2.06 -6.67 5.22
CA HIS A 22 1.61 -6.25 6.55
C HIS A 22 2.55 -5.24 7.25
N CYS A 23 3.18 -4.35 6.47
CA CYS A 23 4.21 -3.43 6.96
C CYS A 23 3.71 -2.25 7.81
N GLY A 24 2.40 -2.10 8.02
CA GLY A 24 1.81 -0.99 8.80
C GLY A 24 1.90 0.41 8.15
N LEU A 25 2.75 0.62 7.14
CA LEU A 25 2.99 1.94 6.52
C LEU A 25 1.74 2.62 5.94
N CYS A 26 0.73 1.85 5.52
CA CYS A 26 -0.53 2.41 5.03
C CYS A 26 -1.43 2.96 6.13
N CYS A 27 -1.21 2.55 7.39
CA CYS A 27 -1.97 2.95 8.56
C CYS A 27 -1.51 4.28 9.15
N TYR A 28 -0.39 4.82 8.69
CA TYR A 28 0.09 6.15 9.07
C TYR A 28 -0.38 7.22 8.08
N SER A 29 -0.47 8.46 8.57
CA SER A 29 -0.70 9.62 7.72
C SER A 29 0.41 9.76 6.68
N ARG A 30 0.02 10.10 5.46
CA ARG A 30 0.92 10.20 4.30
C ARG A 30 0.73 11.52 3.60
N SER A 31 1.82 12.24 3.39
CA SER A 31 1.86 13.44 2.58
C SER A 31 2.75 13.21 1.36
N VAL A 32 2.40 13.83 0.24
CA VAL A 32 3.19 13.75 -0.99
C VAL A 32 3.81 15.13 -1.21
N SER A 33 5.14 15.20 -1.27
CA SER A 33 5.87 16.44 -1.55
C SER A 33 5.74 16.83 -3.02
N GLN A 34 6.12 18.07 -3.36
CA GLN A 34 6.15 18.55 -4.76
C GLN A 34 7.01 17.67 -5.67
N GLY A 35 8.03 16.98 -5.14
CA GLY A 35 8.88 16.03 -5.84
C GLY A 35 8.27 14.63 -6.07
N ARG A 36 6.98 14.42 -5.74
CA ARG A 36 6.28 13.11 -5.75
C ARG A 36 6.89 12.07 -4.79
N GLU A 37 7.62 12.54 -3.79
CA GLU A 37 8.10 11.69 -2.71
C GLU A 37 7.00 11.57 -1.65
N VAL A 38 6.81 10.36 -1.12
CA VAL A 38 5.86 10.12 -0.05
C VAL A 38 6.57 10.19 1.28
N ASN A 39 6.08 11.08 2.13
CA ASN A 39 6.50 11.19 3.51
C ASN A 39 5.44 10.51 4.38
N ILE A 40 5.91 9.65 5.28
CA ILE A 40 5.07 8.92 6.22
C ILE A 40 5.24 9.58 7.58
N ASP A 41 4.15 10.09 8.12
CA ASP A 41 4.15 10.67 9.45
C ASP A 41 3.85 9.58 10.50
N PHE A 42 4.91 9.12 11.15
CA PHE A 42 4.82 8.10 12.20
C PHE A 42 4.19 8.61 13.51
N SER A 43 4.02 9.93 13.67
CA SER A 43 3.37 10.51 14.84
C SER A 43 1.84 10.46 14.79
N SER A 44 1.28 10.15 13.62
CA SER A 44 -0.15 10.08 13.36
C SER A 44 -0.58 8.66 12.91
N PRO A 45 -0.58 7.66 13.81
CA PRO A 45 -1.08 6.32 13.51
C PRO A 45 -2.61 6.29 13.42
N CYS A 46 -3.13 5.35 12.63
CA CYS A 46 -4.53 4.97 12.66
C CYS A 46 -4.90 4.33 14.00
N GLU A 47 -6.12 4.57 14.47
CA GLU A 47 -6.67 4.00 15.73
C GLU A 47 -6.59 2.46 15.83
N PHE A 48 -6.58 1.77 14.68
CA PHE A 48 -6.52 0.30 14.63
C PHE A 48 -5.11 -0.26 14.43
N LEU A 49 -4.09 0.61 14.37
CA LEU A 49 -2.71 0.19 14.25
C LEU A 49 -2.18 -0.21 15.63
N ASP A 50 -1.62 -1.41 15.70
CA ASP A 50 -0.84 -1.83 16.84
C ASP A 50 0.60 -1.32 16.66
N GLU A 51 1.02 -0.36 17.47
CA GLU A 51 2.33 0.29 17.28
C GLU A 51 3.53 -0.58 17.69
N GLU A 52 3.31 -1.59 18.53
CA GLU A 52 4.36 -2.52 18.97
C GLU A 52 4.63 -3.54 17.87
N THR A 53 3.58 -4.15 17.32
CA THR A 53 3.69 -5.17 16.26
C THR A 53 3.70 -4.60 14.85
N LYS A 54 3.31 -3.33 14.67
CA LYS A 54 3.05 -2.66 13.38
C LYS A 54 1.95 -3.31 12.54
N LEU A 55 1.09 -4.11 13.15
CA LEU A 55 -0.01 -4.81 12.48
C LEU A 55 -1.33 -4.08 12.65
N CYS A 56 -2.18 -4.12 11.62
CA CYS A 56 -3.54 -3.62 11.71
C CYS A 56 -4.43 -4.67 12.38
N ARG A 57 -5.06 -4.31 13.50
CA ARG A 57 -5.92 -5.21 14.28
C ARG A 57 -7.21 -5.63 13.56
N VAL A 58 -7.64 -4.81 12.59
CA VAL A 58 -8.87 -5.02 11.81
C VAL A 58 -8.58 -5.21 10.33
N PHE A 59 -7.43 -5.80 9.97
CA PHE A 59 -6.97 -5.84 8.57
C PHE A 59 -8.05 -6.37 7.60
N GLU A 60 -8.76 -7.44 7.93
CA GLU A 60 -9.79 -8.03 7.06
C GLU A 60 -11.00 -7.10 6.85
N ASP A 61 -11.45 -6.41 7.89
CA ASP A 61 -12.60 -5.48 7.87
C ASP A 61 -12.20 -4.00 7.79
N ARG A 62 -10.93 -3.70 7.45
CA ARG A 62 -10.34 -2.35 7.55
C ARG A 62 -11.12 -1.27 6.79
N PHE A 63 -11.73 -1.62 5.67
CA PHE A 63 -12.51 -0.70 4.85
C PHE A 63 -13.91 -0.40 5.42
N ARG A 64 -14.42 -1.25 6.32
CA ARG A 64 -15.67 -1.01 7.04
C ARG A 64 -15.43 -0.21 8.31
N GLN A 65 -14.37 -0.56 9.04
CA GLN A 65 -14.05 0.07 10.33
C GLN A 65 -13.40 1.44 10.17
N CYS A 66 -12.58 1.64 9.13
CA CYS A 66 -11.83 2.88 8.92
C CYS A 66 -12.20 3.52 7.58
N SER A 67 -12.89 4.67 7.62
CA SER A 67 -13.34 5.39 6.43
C SER A 67 -12.19 5.96 5.58
N THR A 68 -11.02 6.17 6.19
CA THR A 68 -9.82 6.67 5.50
C THR A 68 -9.03 5.56 4.82
N CYS A 69 -9.27 4.29 5.19
CA CYS A 69 -8.63 3.15 4.54
C CYS A 69 -9.16 2.99 3.10
N GLN A 70 -8.24 3.00 2.13
CA GLN A 70 -8.59 2.86 0.72
C GLN A 70 -7.98 1.60 0.11
N LYS A 71 -8.79 0.86 -0.65
CA LYS A 71 -8.32 -0.32 -1.37
C LYS A 71 -7.28 0.08 -2.42
N VAL A 72 -6.10 -0.53 -2.35
CA VAL A 72 -5.08 -0.38 -3.38
C VAL A 72 -5.55 -1.17 -4.59
N ASN A 73 -5.94 -0.50 -5.66
CA ASN A 73 -6.18 -1.16 -6.95
C ASN A 73 -4.90 -1.15 -7.80
N LEU A 74 -4.92 -1.86 -8.93
CA LEU A 74 -3.77 -1.94 -9.84
C LEU A 74 -3.28 -0.55 -10.29
N PHE A 75 -4.19 0.37 -10.60
CA PHE A 75 -3.83 1.72 -11.01
C PHE A 75 -3.08 2.48 -9.90
N ARG A 76 -3.53 2.34 -8.64
CA ARG A 76 -2.85 2.95 -7.49
C ARG A 76 -1.50 2.31 -7.22
N ALA A 77 -1.41 0.98 -7.32
CA ALA A 77 -0.16 0.25 -7.21
C ALA A 77 0.87 0.75 -8.24
N LEU A 78 0.44 0.99 -9.49
CA LEU A 78 1.29 1.47 -10.57
C LEU A 78 1.69 2.95 -10.40
N PHE A 79 0.72 3.85 -10.19
CA PHE A 79 0.95 5.29 -10.41
C PHE A 79 0.82 6.19 -9.17
N HIS A 80 0.17 5.73 -8.10
CA HIS A 80 -0.20 6.63 -7.00
C HIS A 80 1.00 6.98 -6.11
N PRO A 81 1.42 8.26 -6.04
CA PRO A 81 2.66 8.63 -5.35
C PRO A 81 2.64 8.34 -3.85
N SER A 82 1.46 8.33 -3.19
CA SER A 82 1.35 8.02 -1.76
C SER A 82 1.69 6.57 -1.35
N LEU A 83 2.01 5.68 -2.29
CA LEU A 83 2.53 4.37 -1.95
C LEU A 83 4.07 4.43 -1.94
N PRO A 84 4.72 4.12 -0.80
CA PRO A 84 6.17 4.11 -0.72
C PRO A 84 6.77 3.03 -1.62
N THR A 85 8.00 3.24 -2.05
CA THR A 85 8.76 2.28 -2.88
C THR A 85 8.97 0.94 -2.17
N SER A 86 8.99 0.96 -0.83
CA SER A 86 9.04 -0.22 0.03
C SER A 86 7.71 -0.98 0.14
N CYS A 87 6.59 -0.44 -0.35
CA CYS A 87 5.30 -1.15 -0.31
C CYS A 87 5.33 -2.36 -1.24
N ALA A 88 4.85 -3.52 -0.79
CA ALA A 88 4.82 -4.74 -1.60
C ALA A 88 4.10 -4.55 -2.96
N TYR A 89 2.93 -3.88 -2.96
CA TYR A 89 2.23 -3.52 -4.19
C TYR A 89 3.10 -2.67 -5.14
N ALA A 90 3.79 -1.67 -4.61
CA ALA A 90 4.66 -0.83 -5.42
C ALA A 90 5.86 -1.63 -5.97
N ARG A 91 6.49 -2.48 -5.17
CA ARG A 91 7.63 -3.32 -5.59
C ARG A 91 7.27 -4.30 -6.71
N THR A 92 6.08 -4.90 -6.64
CA THR A 92 5.61 -5.86 -7.65
C THR A 92 5.27 -5.17 -8.97
N PHE A 93 4.60 -4.01 -8.93
CA PHE A 93 4.03 -3.40 -10.12
C PHE A 93 4.88 -2.25 -10.71
N ARG A 94 5.69 -1.54 -9.91
CA ARG A 94 6.55 -0.42 -10.36
C ARG A 94 7.95 -0.87 -10.74
N LEU A 95 8.03 -1.76 -11.72
CA LEU A 95 9.30 -2.34 -12.17
C LEU A 95 10.29 -1.30 -12.71
N TRP A 96 9.82 -0.15 -13.17
CA TRP A 96 10.63 0.96 -13.70
C TRP A 96 11.24 1.87 -12.62
N ARG A 97 10.86 1.70 -11.35
CA ARG A 97 11.29 2.57 -10.24
C ARG A 97 12.27 1.88 -9.27
N LYS A 98 12.82 0.72 -9.65
CA LYS A 98 13.92 0.07 -8.95
C LYS A 98 15.21 0.84 -9.27
N ASN A 99 15.62 1.70 -8.34
CA ASN A 99 16.95 2.31 -8.32
C ASN A 99 17.59 1.93 -6.99
#